data_AF-A0A2N6KCP2-F1
#
_entry.id   AF-A0A2N6KCP2-F1
#
_cell.length_a   1.000
_cell.length_b   1.000
_cell.length_c   1.000
_cell.angle_alpha   90.00
_cell.angle_beta   90.00
_cell.angle_gamma   90.00
#
_symmetry.space_group_name_H-M   'P 1'
#
loop_
_entity.id
_entity.type
_entity.pdbx_description
1 polymer ?
#
loop_
_entity_poly.entity_id
_entity_poly.type
_entity_poly.pdbx_seq_one_letter_code
_entity_poly.pdbx_strand_id
1 'polypeptide(L)'
;MARSLVASSAGIKQARIALERQNLTQMALVNERGIASWSTINNFFNGKPVQRQIFIEICSELNLNWQDIALSPSEEEETQKLTPLDKLWQQLETLGSPTEQMGLVLVKEETLGWRWQTPSRYEKSVSLGSHIRFEINLESSGYLLLIQKDTSGKVWCFCPSCFASQPQLDTGKTIVPQEGSPMTSFPIEGDAGKEHILAVITKDAPTLDWLPQGSDTPLQLEESHLWQLLEFVNESEECQVLYTDYMITAN
;
A
#
# COMPACT_ATOMS: atom_id res chain seq x y z
N MET A 1 -23.41 11.70 -26.50
CA MET A 1 -21.99 11.28 -26.33
C MET A 1 -21.84 10.83 -24.89
N ALA A 2 -21.62 9.55 -24.63
CA ALA A 2 -21.45 9.07 -23.25
C ALA A 2 -20.08 9.49 -22.75
N ARG A 3 -20.02 10.51 -21.87
CA ARG A 3 -18.77 10.88 -21.19
C ARG A 3 -18.33 9.71 -20.32
N SER A 4 -17.06 9.32 -20.39
CA SER A 4 -16.46 8.41 -19.41
C SER A 4 -16.40 9.09 -18.05
N LEU A 5 -16.46 8.31 -16.98
CA LEU A 5 -16.23 8.73 -15.61
C LEU A 5 -14.98 8.05 -15.07
N VAL A 6 -14.30 8.73 -14.14
CA VAL A 6 -13.14 8.24 -13.41
C VAL A 6 -13.53 8.21 -11.94
N ALA A 7 -13.16 7.17 -11.20
CA ALA A 7 -13.39 7.10 -9.76
C ALA A 7 -12.29 7.89 -9.03
N SER A 8 -12.65 8.65 -7.99
CA SER A 8 -11.67 9.30 -7.11
C SER A 8 -10.94 8.27 -6.27
N SER A 9 -9.76 8.60 -5.73
CA SER A 9 -9.03 7.70 -4.82
C SER A 9 -9.88 7.39 -3.57
N ALA A 10 -10.57 8.39 -3.01
CA ALA A 10 -11.53 8.20 -1.93
C ALA A 10 -12.71 7.30 -2.35
N GLY A 11 -13.24 7.49 -3.55
CA GLY A 11 -14.32 6.70 -4.12
C GLY A 11 -13.94 5.23 -4.34
N ILE A 12 -12.72 4.97 -4.82
CA ILE A 12 -12.17 3.61 -4.96
C ILE A 12 -12.07 2.93 -3.60
N LYS A 13 -11.55 3.63 -2.56
CA LYS A 13 -11.52 3.11 -1.19
C LYS A 13 -12.92 2.74 -0.70
N GLN A 14 -13.91 3.61 -0.93
CA GLN A 14 -15.30 3.32 -0.56
C GLN A 14 -15.87 2.12 -1.30
N ALA A 15 -15.59 1.99 -2.60
CA ALA A 15 -16.00 0.84 -3.41
C ALA A 15 -15.37 -0.47 -2.92
N ARG A 16 -14.10 -0.46 -2.49
CA ARG A 16 -13.43 -1.63 -1.90
C ARG A 16 -14.02 -2.01 -0.55
N ILE A 17 -14.28 -1.04 0.31
CA ILE A 17 -14.99 -1.28 1.59
C ILE A 17 -16.39 -1.88 1.34
N ALA A 18 -17.08 -1.42 0.28
CA ALA A 18 -18.39 -1.97 -0.09
C ALA A 18 -18.28 -3.42 -0.57
N LEU A 19 -17.24 -3.78 -1.32
CA LEU A 19 -16.96 -5.17 -1.71
C LEU A 19 -16.80 -6.07 -0.48
N GLU A 20 -15.94 -5.68 0.46
CA GLU A 20 -15.70 -6.44 1.69
C GLU A 20 -16.98 -6.62 2.52
N ARG A 21 -17.77 -5.55 2.68
CA ARG A 21 -19.05 -5.59 3.42
C ARG A 21 -20.07 -6.53 2.79
N GLN A 22 -20.02 -6.71 1.48
CA GLN A 22 -20.89 -7.63 0.76
C GLN A 22 -20.27 -9.02 0.58
N ASN A 23 -19.06 -9.24 1.11
CA ASN A 23 -18.30 -10.47 0.94
C ASN A 23 -18.07 -10.84 -0.54
N LEU A 24 -17.86 -9.82 -1.38
CA LEU A 24 -17.64 -9.92 -2.83
C LEU A 24 -16.20 -9.57 -3.18
N THR A 25 -15.68 -10.18 -4.24
CA THR A 25 -14.40 -9.80 -4.86
C THR A 25 -14.64 -9.03 -6.16
N GLN A 26 -13.61 -8.36 -6.70
CA GLN A 26 -13.70 -7.77 -8.04
C GLN A 26 -14.04 -8.82 -9.10
N MET A 27 -13.52 -10.04 -8.93
CA MET A 27 -13.79 -11.17 -9.83
C MET A 27 -15.24 -11.65 -9.69
N ALA A 28 -15.82 -11.61 -8.48
CA ALA A 28 -17.24 -11.89 -8.26
C ALA A 28 -18.15 -10.90 -8.98
N LEU A 29 -17.76 -9.61 -9.10
CA LEU A 29 -18.52 -8.65 -9.91
C LEU A 29 -18.57 -9.04 -11.40
N VAL A 30 -17.52 -9.68 -11.91
CA VAL A 30 -17.48 -10.20 -13.29
C VAL A 30 -18.27 -11.49 -13.41
N ASN A 31 -17.97 -12.48 -12.58
CA ASN A 31 -18.46 -13.85 -12.73
C ASN A 31 -19.88 -14.05 -12.20
N GLU A 32 -20.21 -13.45 -11.06
CA GLU A 32 -21.51 -13.66 -10.39
C GLU A 32 -22.55 -12.62 -10.82
N ARG A 33 -22.11 -11.38 -11.06
CA ARG A 33 -23.01 -10.28 -11.40
C ARG A 33 -23.05 -9.97 -12.89
N GLY A 34 -22.02 -10.36 -13.66
CA GLY A 34 -22.01 -10.20 -15.12
C GLY A 34 -22.12 -8.75 -15.60
N ILE A 35 -21.76 -7.78 -14.76
CA ILE A 35 -22.02 -6.35 -15.00
C ILE A 35 -21.15 -5.83 -16.14
N ALA A 36 -19.87 -6.22 -16.14
CA ALA A 36 -18.90 -5.80 -17.13
C ALA A 36 -17.74 -6.79 -17.25
N SER A 37 -16.90 -6.60 -18.27
CA SER A 37 -15.66 -7.37 -18.41
C SER A 37 -14.69 -7.09 -17.25
N TRP A 38 -13.82 -8.07 -16.95
CA TRP A 38 -12.70 -7.91 -16.01
C TRP A 38 -11.91 -6.63 -16.27
N SER A 39 -11.58 -6.35 -17.53
CA SER A 39 -10.86 -5.12 -17.91
C SER A 39 -11.59 -3.83 -17.48
N THR A 40 -12.92 -3.84 -17.50
CA THR A 40 -13.72 -2.66 -17.15
C THR A 40 -13.87 -2.50 -15.64
N ILE A 41 -14.07 -3.60 -14.92
CA ILE A 41 -14.04 -3.63 -13.45
C ILE A 41 -12.67 -3.18 -12.95
N ASN A 42 -11.59 -3.76 -13.50
CA ASN A 42 -10.22 -3.40 -13.18
C ASN A 42 -9.94 -1.92 -13.51
N ASN A 43 -10.48 -1.39 -14.61
CA ASN A 43 -10.36 0.04 -14.91
C ASN A 43 -11.04 0.93 -13.86
N PHE A 44 -12.23 0.54 -13.38
CA PHE A 44 -12.94 1.28 -12.33
C PHE A 44 -12.12 1.34 -11.04
N PHE A 45 -11.65 0.19 -10.55
CA PHE A 45 -10.90 0.08 -9.31
C PHE A 45 -9.45 0.59 -9.38
N ASN A 46 -8.94 0.83 -10.60
CA ASN A 46 -7.65 1.48 -10.83
C ASN A 46 -7.83 2.90 -11.42
N GLY A 47 -8.92 3.60 -11.11
CA GLY A 47 -9.07 5.02 -11.45
C GLY A 47 -8.84 5.36 -12.92
N LYS A 48 -9.15 4.42 -13.83
CA LYS A 48 -9.09 4.61 -15.28
C LYS A 48 -10.47 5.01 -15.80
N PRO A 49 -10.56 5.68 -16.97
CA PRO A 49 -11.83 6.06 -17.55
C PRO A 49 -12.71 4.83 -17.85
N VAL A 50 -13.92 4.83 -17.30
CA VAL A 50 -14.95 3.82 -17.54
C VAL A 50 -16.19 4.48 -18.13
N GLN A 51 -16.90 3.78 -19.01
CA GLN A 51 -18.14 4.30 -19.57
C GLN A 51 -19.14 4.60 -18.45
N ARG A 52 -19.74 5.80 -18.47
CA ARG A 52 -20.65 6.27 -17.41
C ARG A 52 -21.75 5.29 -17.05
N GLN A 53 -22.33 4.60 -18.04
CA GLN A 53 -23.38 3.62 -17.80
C GLN A 53 -22.88 2.48 -16.90
N ILE A 54 -21.74 1.89 -17.28
CA ILE A 54 -21.10 0.81 -16.52
C ILE A 54 -20.64 1.30 -15.15
N PHE A 55 -20.10 2.52 -15.07
CA PHE A 55 -19.70 3.14 -13.80
C PHE A 55 -20.88 3.24 -12.82
N ILE A 56 -22.02 3.70 -13.30
CA ILE A 56 -23.25 3.83 -12.49
C ILE A 56 -23.76 2.44 -12.08
N GLU A 57 -23.70 1.45 -12.97
CA GLU A 57 -24.09 0.07 -12.67
C GLU A 57 -23.20 -0.57 -11.59
N ILE A 58 -21.87 -0.40 -11.68
CA ILE A 58 -20.92 -0.85 -10.65
C ILE A 58 -21.27 -0.20 -9.30
N CYS A 59 -21.47 1.12 -9.26
CA CYS A 59 -21.85 1.80 -8.02
C CYS A 59 -23.19 1.32 -7.47
N SER A 60 -24.19 1.09 -8.34
CA SER A 60 -25.51 0.60 -7.95
C SER A 60 -25.43 -0.77 -7.29
N GLU A 61 -24.65 -1.68 -7.84
CA GLU A 61 -24.44 -3.04 -7.29
C GLU A 61 -23.70 -3.00 -5.95
N LEU A 62 -22.76 -2.07 -5.80
CA LEU A 62 -22.07 -1.83 -4.53
C LEU A 62 -22.90 -1.02 -3.52
N ASN A 63 -24.14 -0.64 -3.87
CA ASN A 63 -25.03 0.22 -3.09
C ASN A 63 -24.37 1.57 -2.72
N LEU A 64 -23.69 2.17 -3.70
CA LEU A 64 -22.99 3.45 -3.61
C LEU A 64 -23.62 4.48 -4.55
N ASN A 65 -23.59 5.73 -4.13
CA ASN A 65 -23.97 6.84 -5.01
C ASN A 65 -22.80 7.21 -5.92
N TRP A 66 -22.97 7.02 -7.24
CA TRP A 66 -21.91 7.26 -8.22
C TRP A 66 -21.32 8.67 -8.19
N GLN A 67 -22.09 9.68 -7.75
CA GLN A 67 -21.62 11.07 -7.66
C GLN A 67 -20.57 11.26 -6.56
N ASP A 68 -20.68 10.48 -5.48
CA ASP A 68 -19.74 10.53 -4.35
C ASP A 68 -18.46 9.73 -4.66
N ILE A 69 -18.53 8.83 -5.64
CA ILE A 69 -17.41 7.99 -6.10
C ILE A 69 -16.65 8.60 -7.27
N ALA A 70 -17.34 9.36 -8.12
CA ALA A 70 -16.74 10.00 -9.27
C ALA A 70 -15.75 11.10 -8.86
N LEU A 71 -14.64 11.17 -9.59
CA LEU A 71 -13.65 12.22 -9.46
C LEU A 71 -14.29 13.57 -9.80
N SER A 72 -14.18 14.53 -8.88
CA SER A 72 -14.67 15.88 -9.09
C SER A 72 -13.69 16.69 -9.97
N PRO A 73 -14.16 17.74 -10.68
CA PRO A 73 -13.29 18.57 -11.52
C PRO A 73 -12.10 19.20 -10.75
N SER A 74 -12.29 19.52 -9.47
CA SER A 74 -11.23 20.02 -8.59
C SER A 74 -10.15 18.96 -8.33
N GLU A 75 -10.54 17.71 -8.13
CA GLU A 75 -9.60 16.60 -7.91
C GLU A 75 -8.96 16.14 -9.23
N GLU A 76 -9.64 16.32 -10.37
CA GLU A 76 -9.06 16.13 -11.71
C GLU A 76 -7.87 17.07 -11.95
N GLU A 77 -7.96 18.33 -11.51
CA GLU A 77 -6.87 19.30 -11.63
C GLU A 77 -5.66 18.96 -10.73
N GLU A 78 -5.92 18.39 -9.55
CA GLU A 78 -4.87 17.95 -8.63
C GLU A 78 -4.18 16.67 -9.12
N THR A 79 -4.94 15.71 -9.62
CA THR A 79 -4.41 14.45 -10.19
C THR A 79 -3.67 14.66 -11.52
N GLN A 80 -3.94 15.73 -12.26
CA GLN A 80 -3.18 16.09 -13.47
C GLN A 80 -1.73 16.52 -13.17
N LYS A 81 -1.41 16.95 -11.95
CA LYS A 81 -0.05 17.34 -11.55
C LYS A 81 0.81 16.16 -11.08
N LEU A 82 0.19 15.02 -10.80
CA LEU A 82 0.87 13.83 -10.28
C LEU A 82 1.61 13.08 -11.39
N THR A 83 2.79 12.56 -11.06
CA THR A 83 3.51 11.68 -11.99
C THR A 83 2.74 10.37 -12.18
N PRO A 84 2.95 9.63 -13.28
CA PRO A 84 2.35 8.30 -13.46
C PRO A 84 2.65 7.35 -12.29
N LEU A 85 3.89 7.40 -11.76
CA LEU A 85 4.30 6.63 -10.58
C LEU A 85 3.45 6.99 -9.35
N ASP A 86 3.20 8.27 -9.11
CA ASP A 86 2.37 8.73 -8.00
C ASP A 86 0.92 8.25 -8.12
N LYS A 87 0.38 8.17 -9.35
CA LYS A 87 -0.98 7.67 -9.59
C LYS A 87 -1.10 6.19 -9.25
N LEU A 88 -0.12 5.37 -9.67
CA LEU A 88 -0.05 3.96 -9.31
C LEU A 88 0.11 3.77 -7.80
N TRP A 89 0.97 4.58 -7.18
CA TRP A 89 1.15 4.59 -5.73
C TRP A 89 -0.18 4.87 -5.01
N GLN A 90 -0.91 5.92 -5.40
CA GLN A 90 -2.22 6.22 -4.82
C GLN A 90 -3.20 5.07 -4.96
N GLN A 91 -3.17 4.32 -6.07
CA GLN A 91 -4.03 3.14 -6.24
C GLN A 91 -3.67 2.03 -5.26
N LEU A 92 -2.38 1.76 -5.04
CA LEU A 92 -1.92 0.82 -4.02
C LEU A 92 -2.30 1.28 -2.61
N GLU A 93 -2.23 2.59 -2.30
CA GLU A 93 -2.72 3.13 -1.03
C GLU A 93 -4.23 2.98 -0.85
N THR A 94 -4.99 2.92 -1.95
CA THR A 94 -6.45 2.67 -1.91
C THR A 94 -6.80 1.22 -1.68
N LEU A 95 -5.91 0.31 -2.06
CA LEU A 95 -5.97 -1.11 -1.73
C LEU A 95 -5.59 -1.37 -0.27
N GLY A 96 -4.68 -0.56 0.27
CA GLY A 96 -4.24 -0.67 1.65
C GLY A 96 -5.28 -0.20 2.66
N SER A 97 -5.48 -0.98 3.73
CA SER A 97 -6.15 -0.48 4.93
C SER A 97 -5.18 0.37 5.76
N PRO A 98 -5.56 1.57 6.24
CA PRO A 98 -4.83 2.24 7.32
C PRO A 98 -4.83 1.34 8.55
N THR A 99 -3.68 0.86 8.98
CA THR A 99 -3.61 -0.16 10.05
C THR A 99 -2.77 0.29 11.23
N GLU A 100 -3.13 -0.22 12.42
CA GLU A 100 -2.24 -0.29 13.57
C GLU A 100 -1.53 -1.66 13.66
N GLN A 101 -1.48 -2.39 12.54
CA GLN A 101 -0.76 -3.66 12.43
C GLN A 101 0.69 -3.44 12.02
N MET A 102 1.00 -2.32 11.35
CA MET A 102 2.38 -1.95 11.03
C MET A 102 2.72 -0.48 11.29
N GLY A 103 4.00 -0.23 11.56
CA GLY A 103 4.53 1.11 11.65
C GLY A 103 5.93 1.17 12.25
N LEU A 104 6.31 2.38 12.64
CA LEU A 104 7.67 2.71 13.03
C LEU A 104 7.85 2.62 14.53
N VAL A 105 9.04 2.16 14.94
CA VAL A 105 9.47 2.18 16.34
C VAL A 105 10.86 2.83 16.43
N LEU A 106 10.98 3.79 17.34
CA LEU A 106 12.26 4.43 17.67
C LEU A 106 13.16 3.48 18.46
N VAL A 107 14.40 3.34 18.01
CA VAL A 107 15.45 2.67 18.76
C VAL A 107 16.03 3.69 19.74
N LYS A 108 15.57 3.62 20.99
CA LYS A 108 16.16 4.42 22.08
C LYS A 108 17.38 3.68 22.63
N GLU A 109 18.52 4.35 22.73
CA GLU A 109 19.60 3.88 23.60
C GLU A 109 19.07 3.77 25.03
N GLU A 110 19.27 2.63 25.69
CA GLU A 110 18.77 2.38 27.04
C GLU A 110 19.41 3.36 28.04
N THR A 111 18.77 4.50 28.25
CA THR A 111 19.01 5.30 29.45
C THR A 111 18.23 4.64 30.60
N LEU A 112 18.86 4.54 31.77
CA LEU A 112 18.35 3.93 33.01
C LEU A 112 17.07 4.65 33.54
N GLY A 113 15.98 4.56 32.80
CA GLY A 113 14.71 5.22 33.05
C GLY A 113 13.61 4.18 33.18
N TRP A 114 12.91 4.21 34.31
CA TRP A 114 11.89 3.26 34.70
C TRP A 114 10.75 3.24 33.65
N ARG A 115 10.45 2.04 33.15
CA ARG A 115 9.43 1.78 32.12
C ARG A 115 8.03 2.11 32.65
N TRP A 116 7.52 3.29 32.31
CA TRP A 116 6.09 3.48 32.14
C TRP A 116 5.78 3.12 30.68
N GLN A 117 5.19 1.94 30.47
CA GLN A 117 4.75 1.49 29.16
C GLN A 117 3.56 2.36 28.74
N THR A 118 3.84 3.47 28.06
CA THR A 118 2.81 4.19 27.32
C THR A 118 2.50 3.39 26.05
N PRO A 119 1.26 2.96 25.81
CA PRO A 119 0.91 2.24 24.60
C PRO A 119 0.70 3.26 23.47
N SER A 120 1.78 3.73 22.84
CA SER A 120 1.68 4.37 21.52
C SER A 120 2.05 3.33 20.47
N ARG A 121 1.01 2.78 19.82
CA ARG A 121 1.13 1.91 18.65
C ARG A 121 1.71 2.73 17.49
N TYR A 122 3.01 2.60 17.29
CA TYR A 122 3.81 3.18 16.20
C TYR A 122 3.94 4.70 16.16
N GLU A 123 5.15 5.17 15.88
CA GLU A 123 5.48 6.59 15.77
C GLU A 123 4.87 7.19 14.50
N LYS A 124 4.21 8.34 14.65
CA LYS A 124 3.65 9.12 13.53
C LYS A 124 4.60 10.23 13.05
N SER A 125 5.61 10.54 13.85
CA SER A 125 6.62 11.55 13.53
C SER A 125 7.96 11.14 14.09
N VAL A 126 9.03 11.34 13.32
CA VAL A 126 10.40 11.05 13.72
C VAL A 126 11.33 12.19 13.32
N SER A 127 12.32 12.47 14.18
CA SER A 127 13.32 13.51 13.95
C SER A 127 14.48 13.00 13.09
N LEU A 128 15.02 13.86 12.23
CA LEU A 128 16.30 13.61 11.55
C LEU A 128 17.40 13.19 12.56
N GLY A 129 18.17 12.16 12.21
CA GLY A 129 19.21 11.55 13.06
C GLY A 129 18.70 10.48 14.04
N SER A 130 17.39 10.27 14.15
CA SER A 130 16.83 9.15 14.91
C SER A 130 17.12 7.82 14.21
N HIS A 131 17.18 6.73 14.98
CA HIS A 131 17.23 5.38 14.42
C HIS A 131 15.88 4.69 14.60
N ILE A 132 15.39 4.07 13.53
CA ILE A 132 14.08 3.42 13.50
C ILE A 132 14.16 1.95 13.11
N ARG A 133 13.10 1.21 13.41
CA ARG A 133 12.78 -0.09 12.83
C ARG A 133 11.34 -0.09 12.35
N PHE A 134 11.06 -0.86 11.32
CA PHE A 134 9.69 -1.17 10.94
C PHE A 134 9.25 -2.43 11.67
N GLU A 135 8.07 -2.37 12.26
CA GLU A 135 7.40 -3.54 12.81
C GLU A 135 6.13 -3.80 12.01
N ILE A 136 5.92 -5.07 11.66
CA ILE A 136 4.73 -5.54 10.97
C ILE A 136 4.19 -6.73 11.77
N ASN A 137 2.92 -6.69 12.14
CA ASN A 137 2.25 -7.79 12.82
C ASN A 137 1.37 -8.55 11.81
N LEU A 138 1.80 -9.76 11.44
CA LEU A 138 1.08 -10.62 10.52
C LEU A 138 0.04 -11.44 11.28
N GLU A 139 -1.22 -11.41 10.82
CA GLU A 139 -2.30 -12.23 11.39
C GLU A 139 -2.26 -13.68 10.90
N SER A 140 -1.69 -13.90 9.71
CA SER A 140 -1.48 -15.19 9.08
C SER A 140 -0.05 -15.31 8.55
N SER A 141 0.46 -16.53 8.46
CA SER A 141 1.72 -16.81 7.78
C SER A 141 1.62 -16.44 6.29
N GLY A 142 2.67 -15.85 5.73
CA GLY A 142 2.68 -15.46 4.34
C GLY A 142 4.00 -14.86 3.87
N TYR A 143 4.06 -14.55 2.58
CA TYR A 143 5.12 -13.83 1.92
C TYR A 143 4.90 -12.33 2.04
N LEU A 144 5.87 -11.62 2.62
CA LEU A 144 5.88 -10.18 2.83
C LEU A 144 6.65 -9.46 1.71
N LEU A 145 5.97 -8.53 1.05
CA LEU A 145 6.58 -7.43 0.33
C LEU A 145 6.50 -6.15 1.16
N LEU A 146 7.63 -5.52 1.44
CA LEU A 146 7.69 -4.23 2.15
C LEU A 146 8.24 -3.16 1.20
N ILE A 147 7.47 -2.10 0.99
CA ILE A 147 7.78 -1.05 0.02
C ILE A 147 7.67 0.31 0.71
N GLN A 148 8.68 1.15 0.52
CA GLN A 148 8.73 2.52 1.02
C GLN A 148 8.72 3.51 -0.13
N LYS A 149 7.93 4.57 0.00
CA LYS A 149 8.07 5.78 -0.80
C LYS A 149 8.68 6.88 0.07
N ASP A 150 9.85 7.36 -0.35
CA ASP A 150 10.61 8.38 0.36
C ASP A 150 10.06 9.80 0.12
N THR A 151 10.61 10.78 0.83
CA THR A 151 10.20 12.19 0.73
C THR A 151 10.48 12.81 -0.65
N SER A 152 11.38 12.21 -1.44
CA SER A 152 11.66 12.62 -2.82
C SER A 152 10.67 12.02 -3.84
N GLY A 153 9.80 11.11 -3.40
CA GLY A 153 8.83 10.42 -4.21
C GLY A 153 9.36 9.15 -4.89
N LYS A 154 10.61 8.76 -4.64
CA LYS A 154 11.14 7.48 -5.13
C LYS A 154 10.58 6.35 -4.29
N VAL A 155 10.38 5.20 -4.93
CA VAL A 155 9.81 4.02 -4.32
C VAL A 155 10.86 2.92 -4.27
N TRP A 156 10.94 2.21 -3.16
CA TRP A 156 11.97 1.23 -2.86
C TRP A 156 11.38 -0.03 -2.25
N CYS A 157 11.82 -1.20 -2.72
CA CYS A 157 11.45 -2.50 -2.16
C CYS A 157 12.48 -2.91 -1.08
N PHE A 158 12.03 -2.93 0.18
CA PHE A 158 12.83 -3.27 1.36
C PHE A 158 12.70 -4.75 1.77
N CYS A 159 11.63 -5.43 1.39
CA CYS A 159 11.46 -6.87 1.58
C CYS A 159 10.84 -7.45 0.30
N PRO A 160 11.46 -8.46 -0.34
CA PRO A 160 12.79 -9.00 -0.03
C PRO A 160 13.92 -7.96 -0.27
N SER A 161 14.98 -8.01 0.53
CA SER A 161 16.27 -7.32 0.27
C SER A 161 17.31 -7.76 1.31
N CYS A 162 18.53 -7.23 1.24
CA CYS A 162 19.56 -7.43 2.26
C CYS A 162 19.12 -6.99 3.68
N PHE A 163 18.10 -6.14 3.80
CA PHE A 163 17.51 -5.77 5.09
C PHE A 163 16.46 -6.77 5.59
N ALA A 164 15.86 -7.54 4.70
CA ALA A 164 14.85 -8.55 5.00
C ALA A 164 14.98 -9.72 4.03
N SER A 165 15.93 -10.60 4.32
CA SER A 165 16.32 -11.70 3.43
C SER A 165 15.36 -12.88 3.45
N GLN A 166 14.50 -12.96 4.48
CA GLN A 166 13.48 -13.98 4.67
C GLN A 166 12.08 -13.36 4.51
N PRO A 167 11.57 -13.26 3.28
CA PRO A 167 10.25 -12.68 3.01
C PRO A 167 9.10 -13.62 3.40
N GLN A 168 9.33 -14.94 3.47
CA GLN A 168 8.35 -15.89 3.98
C GLN A 168 8.36 -15.84 5.50
N LEU A 169 7.23 -15.45 6.09
CA LEU A 169 7.08 -15.22 7.52
C LEU A 169 5.95 -16.05 8.12
N ASP A 170 6.14 -16.49 9.35
CA ASP A 170 5.08 -17.05 10.18
C ASP A 170 4.20 -15.94 10.79
N THR A 171 3.06 -16.32 11.35
CA THR A 171 2.17 -15.42 12.09
C THR A 171 2.91 -14.73 13.24
N GLY A 172 2.64 -13.43 13.43
CA GLY A 172 3.15 -12.64 14.55
C GLY A 172 3.95 -11.41 14.11
N LYS A 173 4.71 -10.86 15.06
CA LYS A 173 5.50 -9.65 14.83
C LYS A 173 6.81 -10.00 14.11
N THR A 174 7.02 -9.36 12.96
CA THR A 174 8.31 -9.28 12.28
C THR A 174 8.90 -7.88 12.41
N ILE A 175 10.23 -7.80 12.32
CA ILE A 175 10.98 -6.54 12.42
C ILE A 175 11.87 -6.43 11.18
N VAL A 176 11.86 -5.26 10.56
CA VAL A 176 12.79 -4.90 9.48
C VAL A 176 13.65 -3.71 9.95
N PRO A 177 14.99 -3.80 9.93
CA PRO A 177 15.78 -4.90 9.37
C PRO A 177 15.70 -6.23 10.17
N GLN A 178 15.74 -7.35 9.47
CA GLN A 178 15.73 -8.71 10.02
C GLN A 178 17.11 -9.10 10.60
N GLU A 179 17.14 -10.13 11.44
CA GLU A 179 18.40 -10.69 11.95
C GLU A 179 19.29 -11.16 10.77
N GLY A 180 20.58 -10.83 10.84
CA GLY A 180 21.53 -11.09 9.75
C GLY A 180 21.63 -9.99 8.67
N SER A 181 20.80 -8.95 8.74
CA SER A 181 20.93 -7.74 7.92
C SER A 181 22.27 -7.01 8.18
N PRO A 182 22.82 -6.26 7.19
CA PRO A 182 24.01 -5.42 7.37
C PRO A 182 23.84 -4.28 8.39
N MET A 183 22.60 -3.97 8.78
CA MET A 183 22.29 -3.01 9.83
C MET A 183 21.16 -3.51 10.72
N THR A 184 21.10 -3.03 11.96
CA THR A 184 20.07 -3.41 12.93
C THR A 184 18.97 -2.35 13.09
N SER A 185 19.11 -1.17 12.48
CA SER A 185 18.12 -0.09 12.44
C SER A 185 18.44 0.84 11.27
N PHE A 186 17.43 1.58 10.80
CA PHE A 186 17.61 2.58 9.75
C PHE A 186 17.82 3.97 10.37
N PRO A 187 18.90 4.69 10.01
CA PRO A 187 19.01 6.10 10.35
C PRO A 187 18.00 6.92 9.53
N ILE A 188 17.32 7.86 10.17
CA ILE A 188 16.45 8.82 9.49
C ILE A 188 17.34 9.93 8.93
N GLU A 189 17.48 9.92 7.61
CA GLU A 189 18.32 10.84 6.83
C GLU A 189 17.52 11.47 5.68
N GLY A 190 18.07 12.51 5.06
CA GLY A 190 17.42 13.21 3.94
C GLY A 190 16.58 14.41 4.37
N ASP A 191 15.56 14.70 3.56
CA ASP A 191 14.73 15.89 3.75
C ASP A 191 13.51 15.61 4.63
N ALA A 192 13.11 16.63 5.40
CA ALA A 192 11.87 16.59 6.14
C ALA A 192 10.68 16.48 5.18
N GLY A 193 9.72 15.63 5.53
CA GLY A 193 8.59 15.33 4.65
C GLY A 193 7.85 14.08 5.07
N LYS A 194 6.82 13.74 4.29
CA LYS A 194 5.99 12.57 4.54
C LYS A 194 6.59 11.36 3.82
N GLU A 195 6.76 10.26 4.54
CA GLU A 195 7.12 8.97 3.97
C GLU A 195 5.99 7.98 4.13
N HIS A 196 5.89 7.10 3.16
CA HIS A 196 4.78 6.16 3.03
C HIS A 196 5.32 4.74 3.00
N ILE A 197 4.65 3.84 3.71
CA ILE A 197 5.01 2.43 3.79
C ILE A 197 3.81 1.59 3.38
N LEU A 198 4.05 0.66 2.47
CA LEU A 198 3.10 -0.32 1.98
C LEU A 198 3.64 -1.71 2.30
N ALA A 199 2.83 -2.56 2.92
CA ALA A 199 3.12 -3.97 3.06
C ALA A 199 2.08 -4.78 2.29
N VAL A 200 2.53 -5.65 1.38
CA VAL A 200 1.67 -6.61 0.68
C VAL A 200 2.00 -7.99 1.23
N ILE A 201 1.01 -8.63 1.83
CA ILE A 201 1.13 -9.95 2.44
C ILE A 201 0.29 -10.92 1.61
N THR A 202 0.94 -11.96 1.13
CA THR A 202 0.32 -13.00 0.29
C THR A 202 0.62 -14.37 0.86
N LYS A 203 -0.19 -15.38 0.54
CA LYS A 203 0.05 -16.73 1.05
C LYS A 203 1.31 -17.38 0.47
N ASP A 204 1.45 -17.29 -0.85
CA ASP A 204 2.54 -17.85 -1.63
C ASP A 204 3.42 -16.73 -2.19
N ALA A 205 4.63 -17.10 -2.62
CA ALA A 205 5.53 -16.14 -3.25
C ALA A 205 4.88 -15.52 -4.51
N PRO A 206 4.87 -14.18 -4.64
CA PRO A 206 4.29 -13.49 -5.78
C PRO A 206 5.03 -13.83 -7.08
N THR A 207 4.30 -13.97 -8.18
CA THR A 207 4.84 -14.24 -9.52
C THR A 207 5.39 -12.97 -10.18
N LEU A 208 6.28 -12.26 -9.49
CA LEU A 208 6.89 -11.01 -9.93
C LEU A 208 8.38 -11.25 -10.19
N ASP A 209 8.76 -11.39 -11.46
CA ASP A 209 10.12 -11.80 -11.87
C ASP A 209 11.22 -10.77 -11.54
N TRP A 210 10.83 -9.52 -11.26
CA TRP A 210 11.75 -8.43 -10.92
C TRP A 210 12.08 -8.36 -9.43
N LEU A 211 11.48 -9.20 -8.58
CA LEU A 211 11.72 -9.14 -7.15
C LEU A 211 13.20 -9.40 -6.83
N PRO A 212 13.82 -8.53 -6.02
CA PRO A 212 15.20 -8.73 -5.60
C PRO A 212 15.35 -10.01 -4.78
N GLN A 213 16.53 -10.61 -4.80
CA GLN A 213 16.85 -11.74 -3.93
C GLN A 213 17.18 -11.23 -2.53
N GLY A 214 17.07 -12.10 -1.51
CA GLY A 214 17.26 -11.70 -0.11
C GLY A 214 18.65 -11.14 0.24
N SER A 215 19.66 -11.30 -0.62
CA SER A 215 20.99 -10.69 -0.44
C SER A 215 21.17 -9.36 -1.18
N ASP A 216 20.25 -9.00 -2.07
CA ASP A 216 20.40 -7.86 -2.97
C ASP A 216 20.08 -6.55 -2.24
N THR A 217 20.66 -5.45 -2.70
CA THR A 217 20.26 -4.11 -2.21
C THR A 217 18.81 -3.82 -2.57
N PRO A 218 18.09 -2.98 -1.78
CA PRO A 218 16.73 -2.56 -2.10
C PRO A 218 16.59 -2.09 -3.55
N LEU A 219 15.62 -2.64 -4.26
CA LEU A 219 15.34 -2.27 -5.64
C LEU A 219 14.52 -0.98 -5.68
N GLN A 220 14.97 0.01 -6.46
CA GLN A 220 14.15 1.17 -6.78
C GLN A 220 13.04 0.75 -7.75
N LEU A 221 11.78 0.94 -7.36
CA LEU A 221 10.62 0.60 -8.18
C LEU A 221 10.31 1.71 -9.18
N GLU A 222 10.00 1.29 -10.40
CA GLU A 222 9.59 2.16 -11.50
C GLU A 222 8.10 1.93 -11.79
N GLU A 223 7.55 2.69 -12.74
CA GLU A 223 6.15 2.62 -13.12
C GLU A 223 5.72 1.20 -13.51
N SER A 224 6.55 0.48 -14.28
CA SER A 224 6.31 -0.90 -14.69
C SER A 224 6.20 -1.86 -13.51
N HIS A 225 7.09 -1.73 -12.52
CA HIS A 225 7.09 -2.56 -11.31
C HIS A 225 5.82 -2.34 -10.48
N LEU A 226 5.43 -1.07 -10.26
CA LEU A 226 4.20 -0.76 -9.52
C LEU A 226 2.94 -1.21 -10.26
N TRP A 227 2.93 -1.12 -11.59
CA TRP A 227 1.81 -1.58 -12.39
C TRP A 227 1.61 -3.09 -12.26
N GLN A 228 2.69 -3.88 -12.35
CA GLN A 228 2.63 -5.33 -12.19
C GLN A 228 2.24 -5.75 -10.77
N LEU A 229 2.76 -5.04 -9.75
CA LEU A 229 2.35 -5.28 -8.36
C LEU A 229 0.86 -5.01 -8.17
N LEU A 230 0.35 -3.91 -8.75
CA LEU A 230 -1.06 -3.55 -8.67
C LEU A 230 -1.96 -4.58 -9.35
N GLU A 231 -1.57 -5.08 -10.52
CA GLU A 231 -2.28 -6.17 -11.20
C GLU A 231 -2.32 -7.44 -10.34
N PHE A 232 -1.16 -7.85 -9.83
CA PHE A 232 -1.03 -9.02 -8.95
C PHE A 232 -1.91 -8.91 -7.70
N VAL A 233 -1.91 -7.76 -7.02
CA VAL A 233 -2.74 -7.52 -5.82
C VAL A 233 -4.23 -7.57 -6.16
N ASN A 234 -4.65 -7.05 -7.31
CA ASN A 234 -6.06 -7.06 -7.73
C ASN A 234 -6.55 -8.46 -8.12
N GLU A 235 -5.67 -9.32 -8.65
CA GLU A 235 -5.98 -10.68 -9.08
C GLU A 235 -5.91 -11.71 -7.93
N SER A 236 -5.13 -11.42 -6.89
CA SER A 236 -4.93 -12.33 -5.76
C SER A 236 -6.14 -12.34 -4.81
N GLU A 237 -6.76 -13.51 -4.63
CA GLU A 237 -7.90 -13.68 -3.71
C GLU A 237 -7.50 -13.66 -2.21
N GLU A 238 -6.29 -14.12 -1.89
CA GLU A 238 -5.74 -14.20 -0.52
C GLU A 238 -4.57 -13.23 -0.34
N CYS A 239 -4.82 -11.94 -0.61
CA CYS A 239 -3.84 -10.86 -0.49
C CYS A 239 -4.31 -9.78 0.49
N GLN A 240 -3.45 -9.44 1.45
CA GLN A 240 -3.68 -8.35 2.39
C GLN A 240 -2.71 -7.21 2.08
N VAL A 241 -3.24 -6.00 1.93
CA VAL A 241 -2.44 -4.79 1.76
C VAL A 241 -2.60 -3.91 3.00
N LEU A 242 -1.48 -3.64 3.65
CA LEU A 242 -1.39 -2.69 4.75
C LEU A 242 -0.78 -1.39 4.24
N TYR A 243 -1.26 -0.28 4.77
CA TYR A 243 -0.69 1.03 4.50
C TYR A 243 -0.49 1.83 5.80
N THR A 244 0.64 2.52 5.92
CA THR A 244 0.92 3.48 6.98
C THR A 244 1.83 4.58 6.48
N ASP A 245 1.83 5.71 7.17
CA ASP A 245 2.70 6.83 6.86
C ASP A 245 3.17 7.53 8.13
N TYR A 246 4.27 8.27 7.98
CA TYR A 246 4.87 9.04 9.06
C TYR A 246 5.52 10.32 8.53
N MET A 247 5.72 11.27 9.44
CA MET A 247 6.34 12.56 9.14
C MET A 247 7.79 12.59 9.63
N ILE A 248 8.73 12.90 8.75
CA ILE A 248 10.09 13.26 9.12
C ILE A 248 10.12 14.76 9.44
N THR A 249 10.52 15.11 10.65
CA THR A 249 10.66 16.49 11.10
C THR A 249 12.13 16.89 11.17
N ALA A 250 12.44 18.10 10.68
CA ALA A 250 13.71 18.73 10.99
C ALA A 250 13.78 19.03 12.50
N ASN A 251 14.97 18.90 13.08
CA ASN A 251 15.25 19.30 14.46
C ASN A 251 15.28 20.82 14.62
#